data_AF-A0A933FC02-F1
#
_entry.id   AF-A0A933FC02-F1
#
_cell.length_a   1.000
_cell.length_b   1.000
_cell.length_c   1.000
_cell.angle_alpha   90.00
_cell.angle_beta   90.00
_cell.angle_gamma   90.00
#
_symmetry.space_group_name_H-M   'P 1'
#
loop_
_entity.id
_entity.type
_entity.pdbx_description
1 polymer ?
#
loop_
_entity_poly.entity_id
_entity_poly.type
_entity_poly.pdbx_seq_one_letter_code
_entity_poly.pdbx_strand_id
1 'polypeptide(L)'
;YIQARTEAEAAIRASGIAATILRPWYVLGPGRRWPLVLVPLYKLFELFPPTRAGARRLGLVTIQQVVAALAQAVERPPQDVRFVEVPELRNF
;
A
#
# COMPACT_ATOMS: atom_id res chain seq x y z
N TYR A 1 12.73 -10.97 3.26
CA TYR A 1 11.38 -10.56 2.82
C TYR A 1 11.42 -9.40 1.83
N ILE A 2 11.97 -8.22 2.19
CA ILE A 2 11.93 -7.03 1.32
C ILE A 2 12.64 -7.26 -0.01
N GLN A 3 13.88 -7.79 0.00
CA GLN A 3 14.66 -8.07 -1.21
C GLN A 3 13.89 -8.94 -2.22
N ALA A 4 13.30 -10.05 -1.76
CA ALA A 4 12.51 -10.93 -2.62
C ALA A 4 11.31 -10.22 -3.27
N ARG A 5 10.64 -9.30 -2.54
CA ARG A 5 9.58 -8.46 -3.14
C ARG A 5 10.13 -7.51 -4.19
N THR A 6 11.26 -6.87 -3.92
CA THR A 6 11.92 -5.96 -4.88
C THR A 6 12.32 -6.70 -6.16
N GLU A 7 12.89 -7.90 -6.04
CA GLU A 7 13.26 -8.74 -7.18
C GLU A 7 12.03 -9.18 -7.99
N ALA A 8 10.94 -9.59 -7.33
CA ALA A 8 9.70 -9.95 -8.01
C ALA A 8 9.07 -8.77 -8.76
N GLU A 9 9.02 -7.58 -8.14
CA GLU A 9 8.50 -6.37 -8.78
C GLU A 9 9.39 -5.90 -9.95
N ALA A 10 10.71 -6.10 -9.86
CA ALA A 10 11.63 -5.85 -10.95
C ALA A 10 11.41 -6.82 -12.11
N ALA A 11 11.23 -8.12 -11.83
CA ALA A 11 10.96 -9.15 -12.83
C ALA A 11 9.63 -8.91 -13.57
N ILE A 12 8.57 -8.52 -12.85
CA ILE A 12 7.27 -8.15 -13.47
C ILE A 12 7.47 -6.98 -14.42
N ARG A 13 8.18 -5.93 -14.00
CA ARG A 13 8.45 -4.77 -14.88
C ARG A 13 9.29 -5.15 -16.09
N ALA A 14 10.32 -5.98 -15.92
CA ALA A 14 11.18 -6.43 -17.01
C ALA A 14 10.45 -7.34 -18.01
N SER A 15 9.39 -8.02 -17.59
CA SER A 15 8.60 -8.90 -18.47
C SER A 15 7.73 -8.15 -19.49
N GLY A 16 7.50 -6.85 -19.31
CA GLY A 16 6.59 -6.07 -20.15
C GLY A 16 5.11 -6.37 -19.94
N ILE A 17 4.77 -7.19 -18.94
CA ILE A 17 3.38 -7.49 -18.59
C ILE A 17 2.77 -6.28 -17.88
N ALA A 18 1.66 -5.77 -18.40
CA ALA A 18 0.87 -4.76 -17.71
C ALA A 18 0.37 -5.32 -16.38
N ALA A 19 0.68 -4.63 -15.28
CA ALA A 19 0.41 -5.13 -13.93
C ALA A 19 0.06 -4.00 -12.97
N THR A 20 -0.84 -4.27 -12.02
CA THR A 20 -1.07 -3.39 -10.88
C THR A 20 -0.43 -4.00 -9.64
N ILE A 21 0.50 -3.28 -9.00
CA ILE A 21 1.24 -3.73 -7.82
C ILE A 21 0.79 -2.91 -6.62
N LEU A 22 0.03 -3.54 -5.72
CA LEU A 22 -0.41 -2.93 -4.47
C LEU A 22 0.69 -3.07 -3.41
N ARG A 23 1.04 -1.96 -2.73
CA ARG A 23 2.10 -1.93 -1.71
C ARG A 23 1.56 -1.49 -0.34
N PRO A 24 0.66 -2.27 0.28
CA PRO A 24 0.24 -1.98 1.65
C PRO A 24 1.41 -2.21 2.62
N TRP A 25 1.47 -1.37 3.65
CA TRP A 25 2.35 -1.59 4.80
C TRP A 25 1.75 -2.60 5.78
N TYR A 26 0.53 -2.31 6.27
CA TYR A 26 -0.22 -3.18 7.17
C TYR A 26 -1.71 -3.16 6.83
N VAL A 27 -2.31 -4.35 6.74
CA VAL A 27 -3.75 -4.52 6.46
C VAL A 27 -4.49 -4.87 7.74
N LEU A 28 -5.40 -3.99 8.15
CA LEU A 28 -6.29 -4.17 9.30
C LEU A 28 -7.41 -5.15 8.94
N GLY A 29 -7.62 -6.13 9.81
CA GLY A 29 -8.70 -7.11 9.68
C GLY A 29 -9.15 -7.64 11.05
N PRO A 30 -10.18 -8.50 11.09
CA PRO A 30 -10.60 -9.17 12.33
C PRO A 30 -9.40 -9.85 13.02
N GLY A 31 -9.24 -9.63 14.32
CA GLY A 31 -8.13 -10.18 15.11
C GLY A 31 -6.74 -9.55 14.86
N ARG A 32 -6.60 -8.59 13.94
CA ARG A 32 -5.32 -7.95 13.55
C ARG A 32 -5.43 -6.42 13.64
N ARG A 33 -5.79 -5.93 14.82
CA ARG A 33 -6.05 -4.51 15.09
C ARG A 33 -5.01 -3.85 15.99
N TRP A 34 -4.03 -4.60 16.48
CA TRP A 34 -3.00 -4.08 17.40
C TRP A 34 -2.28 -2.81 16.89
N PRO A 35 -2.01 -2.62 15.57
CA PRO A 35 -1.33 -1.41 15.12
C PRO A 35 -2.17 -0.14 15.26
N LEU A 36 -3.48 -0.26 15.53
CA LEU A 36 -4.32 0.89 15.86
C LEU A 36 -3.78 1.67 17.07
N VAL A 37 -3.09 0.99 17.99
CA VAL A 37 -2.44 1.62 19.15
C VAL A 37 -1.32 2.60 18.71
N LEU A 38 -0.70 2.38 17.55
CA LEU A 38 0.36 3.23 16.99
C LEU A 38 -0.16 4.41 16.17
N VAL A 39 -1.46 4.44 15.82
CA VAL A 39 -2.08 5.52 15.05
C VAL A 39 -1.85 6.92 15.64
N PRO A 40 -2.01 7.18 16.95
CA PRO A 40 -1.75 8.52 17.50
C PRO A 40 -0.29 8.96 17.29
N LEU A 41 0.66 8.03 17.38
CA LEU A 41 2.08 8.31 17.14
C LEU A 41 2.35 8.65 15.68
N TYR A 42 1.77 7.89 14.73
CA TYR A 42 1.89 8.21 13.31
C TYR A 42 1.27 9.55 12.94
N LYS A 43 0.10 9.89 13.52
CA LYS A 43 -0.50 11.21 13.32
C LYS A 43 0.43 12.32 13.80
N LEU A 44 1.07 12.18 14.95
CA LEU A 44 2.05 13.16 15.44
C LEU A 44 3.23 13.34 14.47
N PHE A 45 3.74 12.25 13.90
CA PHE A 45 4.79 12.31 12.88
C PHE A 45 4.33 12.84 11.52
N GLU A 46 3.04 12.77 11.18
CA GLU A 46 2.49 13.43 9.99
C GLU A 46 2.44 14.96 10.12
N LEU A 47 2.32 15.49 11.34
CA LEU A 47 2.37 16.94 11.59
C LEU A 47 3.79 17.51 11.43
N PHE A 48 4.82 16.69 11.65
CA PHE A 48 6.21 17.13 11.56
C PHE A 48 6.72 17.01 10.10
N PRO A 49 7.11 18.13 9.44
CA PRO A 49 7.43 18.15 8.00
C PRO A 49 8.44 17.11 7.51
N PRO A 50 9.57 16.84 8.21
CA PRO A 50 10.56 15.89 7.71
C PRO A 50 10.11 14.42 7.82
N THR A 51 9.18 14.07 8.72
CA THR A 51 8.70 12.70 8.90
C THR A 51 7.39 12.40 8.17
N ARG A 52 6.72 13.44 7.64
CA ARG A 52 5.40 13.35 7.02
C ARG A 52 5.30 12.35 5.87
N ALA A 53 6.33 12.30 5.00
CA ALA A 53 6.35 11.37 3.88
C ALA A 53 6.47 9.90 4.34
N GLY A 54 7.30 9.64 5.33
CA GLY A 54 7.45 8.31 5.93
C GLY A 54 6.18 7.87 6.66
N ALA A 55 5.60 8.76 7.47
CA ALA A 55 4.38 8.47 8.22
C ALA A 55 3.19 8.12 7.31
N ARG A 56 3.04 8.83 6.18
CA ARG A 56 2.01 8.53 5.17
C ARG A 56 2.20 7.16 4.51
N ARG A 57 3.44 6.76 4.22
CA ARG A 57 3.77 5.43 3.68
C ARG A 57 3.52 4.31 4.69
N LEU A 58 3.62 4.61 5.99
CA LEU A 58 3.32 3.69 7.09
C LEU A 58 1.84 3.69 7.49
N GLY A 59 0.98 4.37 6.75
CA GLY A 59 -0.46 4.38 6.99
C GLY A 59 -1.05 2.97 7.02
N LEU A 60 -2.00 2.77 7.93
CA LEU A 60 -2.76 1.52 8.00
C LEU A 60 -3.88 1.55 6.96
N VAL A 61 -4.09 0.42 6.29
CA VAL A 61 -5.21 0.23 5.35
C VAL A 61 -6.10 -0.89 5.85
N THR A 62 -7.39 -0.85 5.54
CA THR A 62 -8.34 -1.90 5.89
C THR A 62 -8.35 -3.01 4.84
N ILE A 63 -8.80 -4.20 5.23
CA ILE A 63 -9.01 -5.30 4.26
C ILE A 63 -10.02 -4.89 3.18
N GLN A 64 -11.05 -4.11 3.53
CA GLN A 64 -12.04 -3.62 2.56
C GLN A 64 -11.39 -2.72 1.51
N GLN A 65 -10.53 -1.79 1.92
CA GLN A 65 -9.77 -0.91 1.01
C GLN A 65 -8.89 -1.70 0.04
N VAL A 66 -8.18 -2.71 0.54
CA VAL A 66 -7.31 -3.55 -0.31
C VAL A 66 -8.14 -4.37 -1.28
N VAL A 67 -9.26 -4.96 -0.84
CA VAL A 67 -10.16 -5.72 -1.71
C VAL A 67 -10.79 -4.83 -2.79
N ALA A 68 -11.24 -3.62 -2.43
CA ALA A 68 -11.76 -2.64 -3.39
C ALA A 68 -10.68 -2.23 -4.41
N ALA A 69 -9.44 -2.01 -3.97
CA ALA A 69 -8.33 -1.71 -4.86
C ALA A 69 -7.99 -2.86 -5.81
N LEU A 70 -8.04 -4.11 -5.35
CA LEU A 70 -7.87 -5.29 -6.19
C LEU A 70 -9.00 -5.40 -7.22
N ALA A 71 -10.26 -5.23 -6.79
CA ALA A 71 -11.41 -5.27 -7.68
C ALA A 71 -11.31 -4.20 -8.78
N GLN A 72 -10.99 -2.95 -8.41
CA GLN A 72 -10.81 -1.87 -9.37
C GLN A 72 -9.64 -2.14 -10.34
N ALA A 73 -8.54 -2.74 -9.86
CA ALA A 73 -7.40 -3.07 -10.72
C ALA A 73 -7.74 -4.13 -11.78
N VAL A 74 -8.68 -5.03 -11.48
CA VAL A 74 -9.22 -6.01 -12.44
C VAL A 74 -10.20 -5.35 -13.41
N GLU A 75 -11.11 -4.50 -12.90
CA GLU A 75 -12.10 -3.80 -13.72
C GLU A 75 -11.48 -2.75 -14.66
N ARG A 76 -10.35 -2.17 -14.25
CA ARG A 76 -9.64 -1.11 -14.98
C ARG A 76 -8.16 -1.48 -15.07
N PRO A 77 -7.80 -2.44 -15.94
CA PRO A 77 -6.43 -2.89 -16.08
C PRO A 77 -5.54 -1.72 -16.56
N PRO A 78 -4.30 -1.61 -16.04
CA PRO A 78 -3.41 -0.55 -16.46
C PRO A 78 -2.83 -0.86 -17.85
N GLN A 79 -2.32 0.17 -18.54
CA GLN A 79 -1.63 0.00 -19.81
C GLN A 79 -0.17 -0.46 -19.63
N ASP A 80 0.41 -0.21 -18.45
CA ASP A 80 1.78 -0.57 -18.07
C ASP A 80 1.80 -0.90 -16.56
N VAL A 81 2.97 -1.10 -15.96
CA VAL A 81 3.11 -1.36 -14.53
C VAL A 81 2.70 -0.13 -13.71
N ARG A 82 1.62 -0.27 -12.94
CA ARG A 82 1.13 0.73 -12.00
C ARG A 82 1.40 0.31 -10.56
N PHE A 83 1.98 1.21 -9.76
CA PHE A 83 2.09 1.05 -8.31
C PHE A 83 0.92 1.74 -7.61
N VAL A 84 0.35 1.07 -6.61
CA VAL A 84 -0.67 1.63 -5.73
C VAL A 84 -0.14 1.62 -4.32
N GLU A 85 0.32 2.80 -3.88
CA GLU A 85 0.94 3.00 -2.57
C GLU A 85 -0.13 3.23 -1.49
N VAL A 86 0.27 3.14 -0.21
CA VAL A 86 -0.61 3.33 0.95
C VAL A 86 -1.49 4.59 0.87
N PRO A 87 -0.99 5.79 0.51
CA PRO A 87 -1.83 6.98 0.42
C PRO A 87 -2.98 6.84 -0.59
N GLU A 88 -2.76 6.13 -1.69
CA GLU A 88 -3.81 5.84 -2.67
C GLU A 88 -4.77 4.77 -2.15
N LEU A 89 -4.25 3.69 -1.57
CA LEU A 89 -5.06 2.59 -1.01
C LEU A 89 -6.08 3.07 0.04
N ARG A 90 -5.80 4.16 0.76
CA ARG A 90 -6.72 4.73 1.75
C ARG A 90 -7.95 5.42 1.14
N ASN A 91 -7.96 5.66 -0.17
CA ASN A 91 -9.03 6.34 -0.89
C ASN A 91 -9.92 5.39 -1.70
N PHE A 92 -9.70 4.08 -1.62
CA PHE A 92 -10.59 3.05 -2.16
C PHE A 92 -11.69 2.70 -1.16
#